data_AF-A0A6A4LCV6-F1
#
_entry.id   AF-A0A6A4LCV6-F1
#
_cell.length_a   1.000
_cell.length_b   1.000
_cell.length_c   1.000
_cell.angle_alpha   90.00
_cell.angle_beta   90.00
_cell.angle_gamma   90.00
#
_symmetry.space_group_name_H-M   'P 1'
#
loop_
_entity.id
_entity.type
_entity.pdbx_description
1 polymer ?
#
loop_
_entity_poly.entity_id
_entity_poly.type
_entity_poly.pdbx_seq_one_letter_code
_entity_poly.pdbx_strand_id
1 'polypeptide(L)'
;MGVSPTPSILCASLAFYYCVSLLLASVEIVRAQNGTTPASEVSALNSVFSQWGISAKLNQWNISGEPCSGAAIDSTSIENTNGNYNPGIKCECNGTVCHITHL
;
A
#
# COMPACT_ATOMS: atom_id res chain seq x y z
N MET A 1 -3.38 27.79 -39.51
CA MET A 1 -2.03 27.18 -39.50
C MET A 1 -2.13 25.90 -38.68
N GLY A 2 -2.52 24.81 -39.32
CA GLY A 2 -2.62 23.50 -38.67
C GLY A 2 -1.34 22.74 -38.96
N VAL A 3 -0.48 22.59 -37.96
CA VAL A 3 0.64 21.65 -38.06
C VAL A 3 0.07 20.24 -37.91
N SER A 4 -0.05 19.53 -39.04
CA SER A 4 -0.37 18.10 -39.02
C SER A 4 0.76 17.36 -38.32
N PRO A 5 0.48 16.58 -37.26
CA PRO A 5 1.52 15.85 -36.56
C PRO A 5 2.21 14.88 -37.53
N THR A 6 3.54 14.90 -37.57
CA THR A 6 4.31 13.94 -38.35
C THR A 6 4.07 12.53 -37.79
N PRO A 7 4.15 11.47 -38.61
CA PRO A 7 3.95 10.09 -38.16
C PRO A 7 4.84 9.71 -36.96
N SER A 8 6.02 10.33 -36.82
CA SER A 8 6.92 10.18 -35.68
C SER A 8 6.30 10.67 -34.35
N ILE A 9 5.53 11.75 -34.37
CA ILE A 9 4.86 12.32 -33.18
C ILE A 9 3.71 11.42 -32.72
N LEU A 10 2.96 10.85 -33.68
CA LEU A 10 1.89 9.89 -33.38
C LEU A 10 2.45 8.61 -32.76
N CYS A 11 3.56 8.08 -33.31
CA CYS A 11 4.24 6.92 -32.75
C CYS A 11 4.77 7.17 -31.33
N ALA A 12 5.40 8.33 -31.08
CA ALA A 12 5.90 8.68 -29.75
C ALA A 12 4.76 8.78 -28.72
N SER A 13 3.62 9.35 -29.13
CA SER A 13 2.45 9.47 -28.26
C SER A 13 1.86 8.11 -27.90
N LEU A 14 1.68 7.21 -28.89
CA LEU A 14 1.18 5.85 -28.65
C LEU A 14 2.12 5.03 -27.77
N ALA A 15 3.42 5.15 -27.99
CA ALA A 15 4.43 4.49 -27.15
C ALA A 15 4.38 4.99 -25.70
N PHE A 16 4.22 6.31 -25.49
CA PHE A 16 4.06 6.88 -24.17
C PHE A 16 2.80 6.37 -23.45
N TYR A 17 1.64 6.41 -24.12
CA TYR A 17 0.39 5.89 -23.56
C TYR A 17 0.48 4.41 -23.21
N TYR A 18 1.10 3.59 -24.06
CA TYR A 18 1.31 2.17 -23.80
C TYR A 18 2.27 1.92 -22.62
N CYS A 19 3.36 2.68 -22.52
CA CYS A 19 4.26 2.61 -21.37
C CYS A 19 3.54 2.98 -20.06
N VAL A 20 2.75 4.05 -20.06
CA VAL A 20 2.00 4.48 -18.87
C VAL A 20 0.95 3.44 -18.48
N SER A 21 0.22 2.85 -19.43
CA SER A 21 -0.76 1.81 -19.12
C SER A 21 -0.11 0.53 -18.57
N LEU A 22 1.05 0.13 -19.09
CA LEU A 22 1.83 -0.98 -18.54
C LEU A 22 2.33 -0.68 -17.11
N LEU A 23 2.77 0.54 -16.84
CA LEU A 23 3.20 0.96 -15.51
C LEU A 23 2.03 0.99 -14.50
N LEU A 24 0.85 1.43 -14.91
CA LEU A 24 -0.33 1.42 -14.04
C LEU A 24 -0.82 -0.01 -13.78
N ALA A 25 -0.81 -0.87 -14.79
CA ALA A 25 -1.21 -2.26 -14.65
C ALA A 25 -0.28 -3.04 -13.69
N SER A 26 1.02 -2.75 -13.67
CA SER A 26 1.96 -3.42 -12.77
C SER A 26 1.74 -3.05 -11.30
N VAL A 27 1.30 -1.81 -11.01
CA VAL A 27 0.96 -1.37 -9.64
C VAL A 27 -0.20 -2.19 -9.08
N GLU A 28 -1.26 -2.43 -9.87
CA GLU A 28 -2.42 -3.19 -9.39
C GLU A 28 -2.09 -4.67 -9.11
N ILE A 29 -1.19 -5.27 -9.90
CA ILE A 29 -0.74 -6.65 -9.67
C ILE A 29 0.05 -6.77 -8.36
N VAL A 30 0.94 -5.81 -8.08
CA VAL A 30 1.71 -5.79 -6.82
C VAL A 30 0.79 -5.66 -5.61
N ARG A 31 -0.28 -4.87 -5.73
CA ARG A 31 -1.29 -4.73 -4.66
C ARG A 31 -2.05 -6.03 -4.40
N ALA A 32 -2.38 -6.79 -5.44
CA ALA A 32 -3.09 -8.06 -5.31
C ALA A 32 -2.22 -9.20 -4.74
N GLN A 33 -0.90 -9.10 -4.86
CA GLN A 33 0.04 -10.06 -4.25
C GLN A 33 0.30 -9.77 -2.77
N ASN A 34 -0.02 -8.56 -2.30
CA ASN A 34 0.08 -8.23 -0.88
C ASN A 34 -1.16 -8.80 -0.17
N GLY A 35 -0.94 -9.61 0.87
CA GLY A 35 -2.06 -10.24 1.58
C GLY A 35 -3.07 -9.20 2.09
N THR A 36 -4.33 -9.58 2.08
CA THR A 36 -5.46 -8.74 2.46
C THR A 36 -5.82 -8.99 3.92
N THR A 37 -5.99 -7.92 4.67
CA THR A 37 -6.49 -7.94 6.05
C THR A 37 -8.01 -8.02 6.02
N PRO A 38 -8.65 -8.91 6.79
CA PRO A 38 -10.11 -8.97 6.87
C PRO A 38 -10.72 -7.60 7.22
N ALA A 39 -11.77 -7.20 6.50
CA ALA A 39 -12.44 -5.90 6.71
C ALA A 39 -12.92 -5.69 8.17
N SER A 40 -13.26 -6.79 8.87
CA SER A 40 -13.58 -6.77 10.30
C SER A 40 -12.41 -6.33 11.18
N GLU A 41 -11.20 -6.79 10.88
CA GLU A 41 -9.98 -6.41 11.62
C GLU A 41 -9.59 -4.96 11.31
N VAL A 42 -9.71 -4.53 10.05
CA VAL A 42 -9.50 -3.13 9.67
C VAL A 42 -10.47 -2.21 10.41
N SER A 43 -11.75 -2.61 10.52
CA SER A 43 -12.77 -1.84 11.25
C SER A 43 -12.50 -1.81 12.75
N ALA A 44 -12.09 -2.94 13.33
CA ALA A 44 -11.72 -3.01 14.75
C ALA A 44 -10.50 -2.14 15.06
N LEU A 45 -9.44 -2.21 14.23
CA LEU A 45 -8.25 -1.39 14.34
C LEU A 45 -8.60 0.11 14.31
N ASN A 46 -9.39 0.53 13.32
CA ASN A 46 -9.84 1.92 13.20
C ASN A 46 -10.67 2.38 14.40
N SER A 47 -11.49 1.48 14.98
CA SER A 47 -12.28 1.78 16.17
C SER A 47 -11.39 2.01 17.40
N VAL A 48 -10.37 1.17 17.59
CA VAL A 48 -9.37 1.34 18.67
C VAL A 48 -8.61 2.64 18.49
N PHE A 49 -8.12 2.91 17.28
CA PHE A 49 -7.37 4.13 16.99
C PHE A 49 -8.20 5.39 17.21
N SER A 50 -9.47 5.36 16.79
CA SER A 50 -10.41 6.44 17.05
C SER A 50 -10.63 6.67 18.54
N GLN A 51 -10.74 5.61 19.35
CA GLN A 51 -10.89 5.74 20.80
C GLN A 51 -9.64 6.32 21.47
N TRP A 52 -8.46 5.96 20.98
CA TRP A 52 -7.18 6.46 21.50
C TRP A 52 -6.80 7.85 20.96
N GLY A 53 -7.56 8.39 20.00
CA GLY A 53 -7.27 9.68 19.37
C GLY A 53 -5.98 9.67 18.54
N ILE A 54 -5.61 8.52 17.99
CA ILE A 54 -4.40 8.35 17.17
C ILE A 54 -4.75 8.17 15.69
N SER A 55 -3.83 8.59 14.83
CA SER A 55 -3.92 8.38 13.38
C SER A 55 -2.83 7.41 12.92
N ALA A 56 -3.17 6.52 11.98
CA ALA A 56 -2.21 5.60 11.40
C ALA A 56 -1.08 6.35 10.67
N LYS A 57 0.16 5.92 10.89
CA LYS A 57 1.33 6.48 10.19
C LYS A 57 1.44 5.86 8.80
N LEU A 58 0.99 6.61 7.79
CA LEU A 58 0.96 6.20 6.38
C LEU A 58 2.33 5.73 5.85
N ASN A 59 3.44 6.26 6.37
CA ASN A 59 4.76 6.00 5.79
C ASN A 59 5.54 4.86 6.46
N GLN A 60 4.90 4.11 7.38
CA GLN A 60 5.58 3.10 8.18
C GLN A 60 4.99 1.71 7.99
N TRP A 61 3.68 1.58 8.19
CA TRP A 61 2.99 0.30 8.09
C TRP A 61 1.66 0.37 7.31
N ASN A 62 1.16 1.58 7.02
CA ASN A 62 -0.06 1.80 6.23
C ASN A 62 0.25 2.49 4.88
N ILE A 63 1.20 1.93 4.12
CA ILE A 63 1.78 2.58 2.92
C ILE A 63 0.80 2.57 1.74
N SER A 64 -0.03 1.53 1.65
CA SER A 64 -0.94 1.30 0.52
C SER A 64 -2.41 1.51 0.86
N GLY A 65 -2.73 1.93 2.09
CA GLY A 65 -4.09 1.88 2.65
C GLY A 65 -4.48 0.51 3.21
N GLU A 66 -3.62 -0.50 3.03
CA GLU A 66 -3.73 -1.83 3.64
C GLU A 66 -2.89 -1.87 4.93
N PRO A 67 -3.48 -2.13 6.11
CA PRO A 67 -2.76 -2.03 7.38
C PRO A 67 -1.65 -3.09 7.51
N CYS A 68 -1.82 -4.29 6.97
CA CYS A 68 -0.78 -5.32 6.95
C CYS A 68 0.16 -5.13 5.74
N SER A 69 0.87 -4.01 5.67
CA SER A 69 1.87 -3.72 4.64
C SER A 69 3.18 -3.17 5.24
N GLY A 70 4.26 -3.18 4.45
CA GLY A 70 5.56 -2.64 4.87
C GLY A 70 6.06 -3.24 6.18
N ALA A 71 6.33 -2.39 7.18
CA ALA A 71 6.86 -2.80 8.47
C ALA A 71 5.92 -3.71 9.29
N ALA A 72 4.62 -3.79 8.95
CA ALA A 72 3.70 -4.68 9.65
C ALA A 72 3.92 -6.17 9.36
N ILE A 73 4.48 -6.50 8.19
CA ILE A 73 4.65 -7.89 7.72
C ILE A 73 6.11 -8.32 7.58
N ASP A 74 7.06 -7.39 7.68
CA ASP A 74 8.49 -7.70 7.57
C ASP A 74 9.12 -8.03 8.94
N SER A 75 10.45 -8.19 8.97
CA SER A 75 11.22 -8.48 10.19
C SER A 75 11.49 -7.26 11.08
N THR A 76 11.00 -6.07 10.71
CA THR A 76 11.24 -4.82 11.45
C THR A 76 10.55 -4.90 12.82
N SER A 77 11.29 -4.79 13.92
CA SER A 77 10.66 -4.70 15.25
C SER A 77 9.88 -3.38 15.36
N ILE A 78 8.65 -3.43 15.86
CA ILE A 78 7.88 -2.20 16.15
C ILE A 78 8.12 -1.68 17.58
N GLU A 79 8.45 -2.57 18.52
CA GLU A 79 8.66 -2.24 19.94
C GLU A 79 10.06 -1.64 20.21
N ASN A 80 11.11 -2.17 19.58
CA ASN A 80 12.50 -1.81 19.87
C ASN A 80 13.03 -0.66 19.00
N THR A 81 12.20 0.36 18.76
CA THR A 81 12.54 1.45 17.80
C THR A 81 12.49 2.85 18.39
N ASN A 82 12.59 2.98 19.71
CA ASN A 82 12.50 4.27 20.40
C ASN A 82 11.23 5.06 20.01
N GLY A 83 10.12 4.36 19.81
CA GLY A 83 8.83 4.94 19.44
C GLY A 83 8.67 5.31 17.97
N ASN A 84 9.62 4.96 17.09
CA ASN A 84 9.54 5.30 15.68
C ASN A 84 8.24 4.74 15.06
N TYR A 85 7.92 3.48 15.38
CA TYR A 85 6.70 2.80 14.96
C TYR A 85 5.51 2.95 15.91
N ASN A 86 5.52 3.86 16.89
CA ASN A 86 4.35 4.06 17.75
C ASN A 86 3.38 5.10 17.12
N PRO A 87 2.08 4.80 16.90
CA PRO A 87 1.43 3.49 17.02
C PRO A 87 1.78 2.59 15.82
N GLY A 88 1.91 1.29 16.07
CA GLY A 88 2.41 0.30 15.12
C GLY A 88 1.59 -0.96 15.20
N ILE A 89 1.65 -1.80 14.17
CA ILE A 89 1.00 -3.11 14.21
C ILE A 89 1.94 -4.18 13.68
N LYS A 90 1.72 -5.43 14.10
CA LYS A 90 2.29 -6.60 13.43
C LYS A 90 1.19 -7.50 12.90
N CYS A 91 1.47 -8.10 11.75
CA CYS A 91 0.59 -9.04 11.10
C CYS A 91 1.29 -10.34 10.77
N GLU A 92 0.53 -11.42 10.77
CA GLU A 92 0.93 -12.72 10.24
C GLU A 92 0.07 -13.06 9.04
N CYS A 93 0.71 -13.45 7.93
CA CYS A 93 0.01 -13.76 6.68
C CYS A 93 0.08 -15.26 6.37
N ASN A 94 -1.07 -15.85 6.05
CA ASN A 94 -1.18 -17.20 5.54
C ASN A 94 -1.75 -17.16 4.11
N GLY A 95 -0.86 -17.25 3.12
CA GLY A 95 -1.22 -17.02 1.72
C GLY A 95 -1.60 -15.56 1.47
N THR A 96 -2.81 -15.33 0.95
CA THR A 96 -3.32 -13.99 0.63
C THR A 96 -4.10 -13.34 1.77
N VAL A 97 -4.21 -13.98 2.94
CA VAL A 97 -4.94 -13.44 4.10
C VAL A 97 -3.93 -13.09 5.19
N CYS A 98 -4.00 -11.87 5.71
CA CYS A 98 -3.16 -11.38 6.80
C CYS A 98 -4.01 -11.06 8.03
N HIS A 99 -3.53 -11.42 9.21
CA HIS A 99 -4.19 -11.14 10.49
C HIS A 99 -3.33 -10.24 11.35
N ILE A 100 -3.94 -9.25 11.98
CA ILE A 100 -3.28 -8.40 12.97
C ILE A 100 -3.06 -9.22 14.23
N THR A 101 -1.81 -9.36 14.66
CA THR A 101 -1.44 -10.14 15.85
C THR A 101 -0.99 -9.27 17.01
N HIS A 102 -0.45 -8.07 16.75
CA HIS A 102 0.03 -7.15 17.79
C HIS A 102 -0.21 -5.67 17.42
N LEU A 103 -0.27 -4.82 18.45
CA LEU A 103 -0.51 -3.36 18.44
C LEU A 103 0.55 -2.64 19.29
#